data_AF-A0A1S2Y7L0-F1
#
_entry.id   AF-A0A1S2Y7L0-F1
#
_cell.length_a   1.000
_cell.length_b   1.000
_cell.length_c   1.000
_cell.angle_alpha   90.00
_cell.angle_beta   90.00
_cell.angle_gamma   90.00
#
_symmetry.space_group_name_H-M   'P 1'
#
loop_
_entity.id
_entity.type
_entity.pdbx_description
1 polymer ?
#
loop_
_entity_poly.entity_id
_entity_poly.type
_entity_poly.pdbx_seq_one_letter_code
_entity_poly.pdbx_strand_id
1 'polypeptide(L)'
;MQHFPWGGKLTSESIKFFSPIVIWTKFTSSPQKYDVLYSAFRDYYKIWLELIDTTVKETDEYQIFDNLEAQHRYLTWRAEKDPRQGVLKKLIGDTLAKDLLRSFLFNGVNELGSKKFHDYFPHYNGEEGSLNKKGGIIGKSFENRPWDARGEFLGR
;
A
#
# COMPACT_ATOMS: atom_id res chain seq x y z
N MET A 1 -4.62 18.00 19.34
CA MET A 1 -4.21 16.62 19.71
C MET A 1 -4.27 15.77 18.46
N GLN A 2 -3.21 15.02 18.14
CA GLN A 2 -3.25 14.05 17.05
C GLN A 2 -4.06 12.84 17.51
N HIS A 3 -5.23 12.61 16.92
CA HIS A 3 -6.14 11.55 17.39
C HIS A 3 -5.64 10.12 17.14
N PHE A 4 -4.76 9.95 16.14
CA PHE A 4 -4.12 8.68 15.83
C PHE A 4 -2.59 8.81 15.89
N PRO A 5 -1.93 8.30 16.95
CA PRO A 5 -0.48 8.29 17.01
C PRO A 5 0.10 7.31 16.00
N TRP A 6 1.36 7.51 15.64
CA TRP A 6 2.09 6.62 14.74
C TRP A 6 2.15 5.19 15.29
N GLY A 7 1.88 4.20 14.44
CA GLY A 7 1.75 2.78 14.83
C GLY A 7 3.06 2.03 15.11
N GLY A 8 4.20 2.74 15.18
CA GLY A 8 5.54 2.17 15.31
C GLY A 8 6.06 1.56 14.00
N LYS A 9 7.06 0.69 14.07
CA LYS A 9 7.72 0.16 12.86
C LYS A 9 6.77 -0.50 11.85
N LEU A 10 7.04 -0.28 10.57
CA LEU A 10 6.39 -0.92 9.42
C LEU A 10 7.42 -1.48 8.43
N THR A 11 7.00 -2.34 7.50
CA THR A 11 7.85 -2.83 6.42
C THR A 11 8.39 -1.64 5.62
N SER A 12 9.70 -1.45 5.60
CA SER A 12 10.34 -0.22 5.09
C SER A 12 9.93 0.11 3.65
N GLU A 13 9.76 -0.91 2.82
CA GLU A 13 9.37 -0.77 1.42
C GLU A 13 7.94 -0.25 1.23
N SER A 14 7.06 -0.42 2.23
CA SER A 14 5.68 0.08 2.15
C SER A 14 5.62 1.61 2.18
N ILE A 15 6.66 2.28 2.71
CA ILE A 15 6.71 3.75 2.77
C ILE A 15 6.67 4.38 1.38
N LYS A 16 7.17 3.68 0.36
CA LYS A 16 7.18 4.13 -1.05
C LYS A 16 5.78 4.31 -1.63
N PHE A 17 4.77 3.74 -0.99
CA PHE A 17 3.37 3.79 -1.42
C PHE A 17 2.50 4.63 -0.49
N PHE A 18 3.09 5.29 0.50
CA PHE A 18 2.38 6.12 1.47
C PHE A 18 2.60 7.60 1.16
N SER A 19 1.53 8.38 1.30
CA SER A 19 1.59 9.84 1.21
C SER A 19 1.98 10.46 2.57
N PRO A 20 2.40 11.74 2.60
CA PRO A 20 2.73 12.45 3.84
C PRO A 20 1.57 12.57 4.84
N ILE A 21 0.34 12.31 4.41
CA ILE A 21 -0.86 12.33 5.26
C ILE A 21 -1.32 10.93 5.66
N VAL A 22 -0.54 9.86 5.43
CA VAL A 22 -0.96 8.50 5.82
C VAL A 22 -1.31 8.40 7.31
N ILE A 23 -2.42 7.70 7.61
CA ILE A 23 -2.77 7.26 8.98
C ILE A 23 -2.31 5.81 9.15
N TRP A 24 -1.09 5.66 9.68
CA TRP A 24 -0.58 4.37 10.17
C TRP A 24 -0.60 4.41 11.70
N THR A 25 -1.47 3.61 12.30
CA THR A 25 -1.73 3.65 13.75
C THR A 25 -2.09 2.28 14.30
N LYS A 26 -1.87 2.09 15.61
CA LYS A 26 -2.34 0.95 16.39
C LYS A 26 -2.99 1.51 17.66
N PHE A 27 -4.18 1.04 17.99
CA PHE A 27 -4.89 1.49 19.18
C PHE A 27 -5.75 0.38 19.77
N THR A 28 -5.96 0.42 21.07
CA THR A 28 -6.94 -0.43 21.77
C THR A 28 -8.37 -0.01 21.43
N SER A 29 -9.25 -0.98 21.23
CA SER A 29 -10.66 -0.76 20.88
C SER A 29 -11.41 0.06 21.93
N SER A 30 -12.13 1.08 21.49
CA SER A 30 -13.15 1.78 22.28
C SER A 30 -14.15 2.47 21.36
N PRO A 31 -15.42 2.66 21.78
CA PRO A 31 -16.42 3.36 20.96
C PRO A 31 -15.93 4.72 20.45
N GLN A 32 -15.32 5.52 21.34
CA GLN A 32 -14.83 6.85 21.00
C GLN A 32 -13.76 6.81 19.91
N LYS A 33 -12.86 5.80 19.92
CA LYS A 33 -11.83 5.67 18.89
C LYS A 33 -12.42 5.23 17.55
N TYR A 34 -13.52 4.46 17.56
CA TYR A 34 -14.22 4.09 16.35
C TYR A 34 -14.97 5.28 15.74
N ASP A 35 -15.58 6.14 16.55
CA ASP A 35 -16.22 7.38 16.06
C ASP A 35 -15.19 8.30 15.39
N VAL A 36 -14.01 8.42 15.99
CA VAL A 36 -12.91 9.21 15.43
C VAL A 36 -12.33 8.55 14.16
N LEU A 37 -12.21 7.22 14.14
CA LEU A 37 -11.75 6.50 12.93
C LEU A 37 -12.73 6.68 11.78
N TYR A 38 -14.03 6.55 12.07
CA TYR A 38 -15.09 6.73 11.08
C TYR A 38 -15.07 8.16 10.52
N SER A 39 -14.94 9.16 11.40
CA SER A 39 -14.83 10.56 10.99
C SER A 39 -13.60 10.79 10.08
N ALA A 40 -12.42 10.30 10.50
CA ALA A 40 -11.20 10.40 9.69
C ALA A 40 -11.35 9.70 8.33
N PHE A 41 -11.97 8.52 8.28
CA PHE A 41 -12.24 7.83 7.03
C PHE A 41 -13.11 8.67 6.08
N ARG A 42 -14.22 9.24 6.57
CA ARG A 42 -15.09 10.08 5.75
C ARG A 42 -14.36 11.30 5.21
N ASP A 43 -13.56 11.96 6.06
CA ASP A 43 -12.83 13.16 5.65
C ASP A 43 -11.78 12.83 4.58
N TYR A 44 -11.01 11.74 4.75
CA TYR A 44 -10.05 11.28 3.73
C TYR A 44 -10.74 10.94 2.42
N TYR A 45 -11.88 10.24 2.49
CA TYR A 45 -12.62 9.86 1.29
C TYR A 45 -13.24 11.06 0.59
N LYS A 46 -13.75 12.04 1.35
CA LYS A 46 -14.27 13.29 0.79
C LYS A 46 -13.20 14.07 0.03
N ILE A 47 -12.01 14.24 0.61
CA ILE A 47 -10.88 14.89 -0.07
C ILE A 47 -10.48 14.12 -1.33
N TRP A 48 -10.47 12.78 -1.28
CA TRP A 48 -10.20 11.98 -2.48
C TRP A 48 -11.26 12.17 -3.59
N LEU A 49 -12.54 12.30 -3.23
CA LEU A 49 -13.60 12.63 -4.19
C LEU A 49 -13.41 14.03 -4.79
N GLU A 50 -13.04 15.02 -3.98
CA GLU A 50 -12.74 16.38 -4.45
C GLU A 50 -11.53 16.40 -5.41
N LEU A 51 -10.50 15.56 -5.15
CA LEU A 51 -9.37 15.39 -6.07
C LEU A 51 -9.82 14.79 -7.40
N ILE A 52 -10.72 13.80 -7.39
CA ILE A 52 -11.26 13.22 -8.63
C ILE A 52 -12.07 14.25 -9.42
N ASP A 53 -12.92 15.01 -8.74
CA ASP A 53 -13.78 16.02 -9.36
C ASP A 53 -12.96 17.12 -10.06
N THR A 54 -11.76 17.40 -9.53
CA THR A 54 -10.82 18.39 -10.08
C THR A 54 -9.77 17.80 -11.03
N THR A 55 -9.73 16.47 -11.20
CA THR A 55 -8.75 15.82 -12.08
C THR A 55 -9.13 16.01 -13.55
N VAL A 56 -8.18 16.47 -14.35
CA VAL A 56 -8.29 16.52 -15.82
C VAL A 56 -7.70 15.24 -16.40
N LYS A 57 -8.38 14.66 -17.40
CA LYS A 57 -7.88 13.47 -18.10
C LYS A 57 -6.58 13.78 -18.82
N GLU A 58 -5.54 12.99 -18.54
CA GLU A 58 -4.28 13.05 -19.27
C GLU A 58 -4.47 12.64 -20.75
N THR A 59 -3.78 13.35 -21.65
CA THR A 59 -3.82 13.11 -23.10
C THR A 59 -2.44 12.79 -23.68
N ASP A 60 -1.36 13.09 -22.96
CA ASP A 60 -0.01 12.68 -23.38
C ASP A 60 0.17 11.17 -23.21
N GLU A 61 0.50 10.49 -24.32
CA GLU A 61 0.67 9.03 -24.34
C GLU A 61 1.82 8.56 -23.45
N TYR A 62 2.90 9.34 -23.35
CA TYR A 62 4.03 9.00 -22.47
C TYR A 62 3.63 9.09 -21.00
N GLN A 63 2.96 10.17 -20.59
CA GLN A 63 2.46 10.30 -19.24
C GLN A 63 1.40 9.25 -18.89
N ILE A 64 0.52 8.88 -19.83
CA ILE A 64 -0.43 7.78 -19.65
C ILE A 64 0.30 6.45 -19.43
N PHE A 65 1.33 6.17 -20.22
CA PHE A 65 2.15 4.97 -20.06
C PHE A 65 2.81 4.91 -18.69
N ASP A 66 3.41 6.02 -18.23
CA ASP A 66 4.04 6.11 -16.90
C ASP A 66 3.02 5.93 -15.77
N ASN A 67 1.81 6.49 -15.92
CA ASN A 67 0.72 6.33 -14.96
C ASN A 67 0.27 4.86 -14.87
N LEU A 68 0.12 4.19 -16.02
CA LEU A 68 -0.22 2.77 -16.09
C LEU A 68 0.87 1.91 -15.44
N GLU A 69 2.14 2.18 -15.75
CA GLU A 69 3.26 1.45 -15.15
C GLU A 69 3.33 1.66 -13.63
N ALA A 70 3.11 2.89 -13.14
CA ALA A 70 3.08 3.19 -11.71
C ALA A 70 1.94 2.45 -11.00
N GLN A 71 0.74 2.42 -11.57
CA GLN A 71 -0.39 1.68 -11.03
C GLN A 71 -0.13 0.16 -11.04
N HIS A 72 0.37 -0.37 -12.15
CA HIS A 72 0.70 -1.80 -12.28
C HIS A 72 1.78 -2.23 -11.26
N ARG A 73 2.79 -1.39 -11.03
CA ARG A 73 3.81 -1.61 -10.00
C ARG A 73 3.22 -1.69 -8.60
N TYR A 74 2.30 -0.79 -8.25
CA TYR A 74 1.61 -0.80 -6.96
C TYR A 74 0.75 -2.05 -6.77
N LEU A 75 -0.05 -2.41 -7.78
CA LEU A 75 -0.88 -3.62 -7.74
C LEU A 75 -0.03 -4.88 -7.61
N THR A 76 1.07 -4.96 -8.37
CA THR A 76 2.03 -6.07 -8.29
C THR A 76 2.62 -6.21 -6.88
N TRP A 77 3.00 -5.09 -6.25
CA TRP A 77 3.49 -5.10 -4.87
C TRP A 77 2.46 -5.65 -3.89
N ARG A 78 1.23 -5.11 -3.93
CA ARG A 78 0.16 -5.50 -3.00
C ARG A 78 -0.29 -6.94 -3.21
N ALA A 79 -0.44 -7.39 -4.45
CA ALA A 79 -0.80 -8.76 -4.77
C ALA A 79 0.20 -9.80 -4.24
N GLU A 80 1.47 -9.42 -4.07
CA GLU A 80 2.53 -10.33 -3.57
C GLU A 80 2.80 -10.17 -2.07
N LYS A 81 2.73 -8.95 -1.52
CA LYS A 81 3.24 -8.62 -0.18
C LYS A 81 2.19 -8.10 0.80
N ASP A 82 0.90 -8.12 0.47
CA ASP A 82 -0.14 -7.66 1.39
C ASP A 82 -0.11 -8.44 2.73
N PRO A 83 -0.06 -7.76 3.90
CA PRO A 83 0.02 -8.45 5.19
C PRO A 83 -1.16 -9.37 5.51
N ARG A 84 -2.32 -9.17 4.88
CA ARG A 84 -3.55 -9.91 5.17
C ARG A 84 -3.68 -11.23 4.41
N GLN A 85 -2.76 -11.53 3.49
CA GLN A 85 -2.79 -12.79 2.74
C GLN A 85 -2.83 -14.02 3.65
N GLY A 86 -2.08 -14.00 4.76
CA GLY A 86 -2.07 -15.11 5.71
C GLY A 86 -3.42 -15.36 6.38
N VAL A 87 -4.23 -14.32 6.58
CA VAL A 87 -5.59 -14.45 7.10
C VAL A 87 -6.51 -15.03 6.02
N LEU A 88 -6.45 -14.50 4.79
CA LEU A 88 -7.26 -15.00 3.68
C LEU A 88 -7.01 -16.49 3.41
N LYS A 89 -5.74 -16.90 3.34
CA LYS A 89 -5.36 -18.31 3.13
C LYS A 89 -5.91 -19.23 4.21
N LYS A 90 -5.94 -18.79 5.47
CA LYS A 90 -6.53 -19.55 6.58
C LYS A 90 -8.06 -19.66 6.49
N LEU A 91 -8.73 -18.65 5.93
CA LEU A 91 -10.19 -18.60 5.85
C LEU A 91 -10.74 -19.35 4.64
N ILE A 92 -10.09 -19.22 3.47
CA ILE A 92 -10.62 -19.69 2.19
C ILE A 92 -9.65 -20.60 1.41
N GLY A 93 -8.50 -20.95 2.00
CA GLY A 93 -7.48 -21.77 1.35
C GLY A 93 -6.60 -20.99 0.37
N ASP A 94 -5.44 -21.56 0.02
CA ASP A 94 -4.43 -20.88 -0.81
C ASP A 94 -4.92 -20.50 -2.20
N THR A 95 -5.64 -21.39 -2.89
CA THR A 95 -6.09 -21.16 -4.26
C THR A 95 -7.10 -20.01 -4.34
N LEU A 96 -8.16 -20.05 -3.53
CA LEU A 96 -9.18 -19.00 -3.53
C LEU A 96 -8.63 -17.68 -2.97
N ALA A 97 -7.73 -17.72 -1.99
CA ALA A 97 -7.06 -16.50 -1.51
C ALA A 97 -6.22 -15.86 -2.62
N LYS A 98 -5.45 -16.66 -3.38
CA LYS A 98 -4.65 -16.16 -4.50
C LYS A 98 -5.54 -15.57 -5.60
N ASP A 99 -6.64 -16.24 -5.93
CA ASP A 99 -7.60 -15.74 -6.92
C ASP A 99 -8.25 -14.43 -6.44
N LEU A 100 -8.80 -14.39 -5.22
CA LEU A 100 -9.40 -13.18 -4.63
C LEU A 100 -8.42 -12.00 -4.63
N LEU A 101 -7.15 -12.23 -4.29
CA LEU A 101 -6.13 -11.17 -4.28
C LEU A 101 -5.89 -10.59 -5.67
N ARG A 102 -5.74 -11.43 -6.69
CA ARG A 102 -5.31 -11.01 -8.02
C ARG A 102 -6.47 -10.59 -8.92
N SER A 103 -7.59 -11.29 -8.82
CA SER A 103 -8.75 -11.12 -9.69
C SER A 103 -9.72 -10.07 -9.16
N PHE A 104 -9.72 -9.80 -7.84
CA PHE A 104 -10.65 -8.85 -7.21
C PHE A 104 -9.93 -7.71 -6.46
N LEU A 105 -9.19 -8.00 -5.38
CA LEU A 105 -8.61 -6.96 -4.51
C LEU A 105 -7.59 -6.08 -5.23
N PHE A 106 -6.79 -6.68 -6.10
CA PHE A 106 -5.77 -6.01 -6.91
C PHE A 106 -5.95 -6.34 -8.39
N ASN A 107 -7.22 -6.32 -8.84
CA ASN A 107 -7.58 -6.41 -10.24
C ASN A 107 -6.79 -5.36 -11.06
N GLY A 108 -6.30 -5.74 -12.24
CA GLY A 108 -5.38 -4.94 -13.05
C GLY A 108 -3.93 -5.46 -13.01
N VAL A 109 -3.58 -6.32 -12.04
CA VAL A 109 -2.21 -6.89 -11.94
C VAL A 109 -1.84 -7.84 -13.10
N ASN A 110 -2.82 -8.36 -13.84
CA ASN A 110 -2.55 -9.19 -15.02
C ASN A 110 -2.82 -8.44 -16.33
N GLU A 111 -3.49 -7.29 -16.27
CA GLU A 111 -4.06 -6.59 -17.42
C GLU A 111 -3.33 -5.28 -17.73
N LEU A 112 -2.85 -4.55 -16.71
CA LEU A 112 -2.24 -3.23 -16.88
C LEU A 112 -0.76 -3.28 -17.31
N GLY A 113 -0.11 -4.45 -17.26
CA GLY A 113 1.28 -4.60 -17.64
C GLY A 113 1.77 -6.04 -17.65
N SER A 114 2.97 -6.25 -18.20
CA SER A 114 3.58 -7.58 -18.35
C SER A 114 4.70 -7.88 -17.34
N LYS A 115 5.31 -6.82 -16.78
CA LYS A 115 6.39 -6.89 -15.77
C LYS A 115 5.96 -7.72 -14.57
N LYS A 116 6.82 -8.62 -14.10
CA LYS A 116 6.62 -9.44 -12.91
C LYS A 116 7.13 -8.73 -11.67
N PHE A 117 6.85 -9.31 -10.51
CA PHE A 117 7.27 -8.75 -9.22
C PHE A 117 8.78 -8.50 -9.15
N HIS A 118 9.60 -9.42 -9.65
CA HIS A 118 11.06 -9.28 -9.66
C HIS A 118 11.57 -8.20 -10.62
N ASP A 119 10.82 -7.85 -11.67
CA ASP A 119 11.20 -6.76 -12.56
C ASP A 119 11.12 -5.40 -11.83
N TYR A 120 10.09 -5.22 -10.99
CA TYR A 120 9.91 -4.00 -10.19
C TYR A 120 10.70 -3.98 -8.88
N PHE A 121 10.92 -5.16 -8.30
CA PHE A 121 11.51 -5.34 -6.97
C PHE A 121 12.63 -6.39 -7.00
N PRO A 122 13.69 -6.19 -7.81
CA PRO A 122 14.73 -7.20 -8.06
C PRO A 122 15.50 -7.61 -6.79
N HIS A 123 15.50 -6.74 -5.78
CA HIS A 123 16.08 -7.05 -4.47
C HIS A 123 15.43 -8.27 -3.81
N TYR A 124 14.17 -8.63 -4.13
CA TYR A 124 13.43 -9.77 -3.58
C TYR A 124 13.79 -11.14 -4.18
N ASN A 125 14.67 -11.17 -5.17
CA ASN A 125 15.21 -12.42 -5.68
C ASN A 125 16.06 -13.09 -4.60
N GLY A 126 15.66 -14.28 -4.17
CA GLY A 126 16.47 -15.15 -3.33
C GLY A 126 17.55 -15.87 -4.14
N GLU A 127 18.38 -16.65 -3.44
CA GLU A 127 19.26 -17.62 -4.11
C GLU A 127 18.38 -18.64 -4.89
N GLU A 128 18.78 -18.95 -6.12
CA GLU A 128 18.07 -19.84 -7.06
C GLU A 128 16.68 -19.38 -7.55
N GLY A 129 16.43 -18.07 -7.66
CA GLY A 129 15.21 -17.56 -8.32
C GLY A 129 13.91 -17.74 -7.53
N SER A 130 14.01 -18.18 -6.27
CA SER A 130 12.89 -18.25 -5.34
C SER A 130 12.58 -16.85 -4.75
N LEU A 131 11.30 -16.54 -4.53
CA LEU A 131 10.91 -15.28 -3.89
C LEU A 131 11.22 -15.34 -2.39
N ASN A 132 11.95 -14.34 -1.89
CA ASN A 132 12.21 -14.24 -0.45
C ASN A 132 10.88 -14.04 0.30
N LYS A 133 10.51 -15.05 1.10
CA LYS A 133 9.24 -15.11 1.85
C LYS A 133 9.19 -14.17 3.06
N LYS A 134 10.28 -13.47 3.39
CA LYS A 134 10.26 -12.44 4.44
C LYS A 134 9.37 -11.26 3.99
N GLY A 135 8.58 -10.72 4.91
CA GLY A 135 7.66 -9.59 4.67
C GLY A 135 8.32 -8.23 4.45
N GLY A 136 9.60 -8.23 4.07
CA GLY A 136 10.50 -7.09 3.91
C GLY A 136 11.94 -7.60 3.82
N ILE A 137 12.75 -7.08 2.89
CA ILE A 137 14.19 -7.43 2.80
C ILE A 137 15.00 -6.55 3.72
N ILE A 138 14.64 -5.27 3.75
CA ILE A 138 15.23 -4.27 4.65
C ILE A 138 14.71 -4.49 6.08
N GLY A 139 13.57 -5.16 6.21
CA GLY A 139 12.90 -5.38 7.50
C GLY A 139 12.00 -4.21 7.89
N LYS A 140 11.63 -4.14 9.17
CA LYS A 140 10.75 -3.09 9.69
C LYS A 140 11.57 -1.89 10.18
N SER A 141 11.23 -0.70 9.70
CA SER A 141 11.85 0.59 10.09
C SER A 141 10.77 1.63 10.42
N PHE A 142 11.17 2.88 10.61
CA PHE A 142 10.31 4.04 10.91
C PHE A 142 9.54 3.86 12.22
N GLU A 143 10.27 3.82 13.34
CA GLU A 143 9.67 3.79 14.69
C GLU A 143 8.84 5.06 14.94
N ASN A 144 9.26 6.18 14.35
CA ASN A 144 8.55 7.46 14.37
C ASN A 144 7.99 7.78 12.97
N ARG A 145 7.07 8.75 12.92
CA ARG A 145 6.52 9.24 11.65
C ARG A 145 7.67 9.85 10.82
N PRO A 146 7.89 9.39 9.57
CA PRO A 146 9.02 9.86 8.76
C PRO A 146 8.71 11.13 7.96
N TRP A 147 7.66 11.86 8.32
CA TRP A 147 7.32 13.16 7.76
C TRP A 147 7.15 14.18 8.87
N ASP A 148 7.60 15.41 8.64
CA ASP A 148 7.36 16.54 9.54
C ASP A 148 5.91 17.06 9.45
N ALA A 149 5.61 18.13 10.19
CA ALA A 149 4.27 18.75 10.18
C ALA A 149 3.90 19.41 8.84
N ARG A 150 4.87 19.66 7.95
CA ARG A 150 4.68 20.23 6.61
C ARG A 150 4.59 19.15 5.53
N GLY A 151 4.80 17.88 5.89
CA GLY A 151 4.82 16.75 4.97
C GLY A 151 6.17 16.51 4.29
N GLU A 152 7.25 17.13 4.78
CA GLU A 152 8.61 16.89 4.29
C GLU A 152 9.14 15.56 4.83
N PHE A 153 9.68 14.71 3.95
CA PHE A 153 10.20 13.41 4.32
C PHE A 153 11.53 13.53 5.07
N LEU A 154 11.58 13.02 6.29
CA LEU A 154 12.74 13.10 7.19
C LEU A 154 13.70 11.92 7.03
N GLY A 155 13.23 10.77 6.51
CA GLY A 155 14.05 9.58 6.26
C GLY A 155 14.57 8.85 7.50
N ARG A 156 14.04 9.15 8.69
CA ARG A 156 14.45 8.58 9.99
C ARG A 156 13.34 7.75 10.62
#